data_AF-A0A3B0VP33-F1
#
_entry.id   AF-A0A3B0VP33-F1
#
_cell.length_a   1.000
_cell.length_b   1.000
_cell.length_c   1.000
_cell.angle_alpha   90.00
_cell.angle_beta   90.00
_cell.angle_gamma   90.00
#
_symmetry.space_group_name_H-M   'P 1'
#
loop_
_entity.id
_entity.type
_entity.pdbx_description
1 polymer ?
#
loop_
_entity_poly.entity_id
_entity_poly.type
_entity_poly.pdbx_seq_one_letter_code
_entity_poly.pdbx_strand_id
1 'polypeptide(L)'
;MLAVRLPATLEGKNIMVIRHPCNCSTCGAVHTLRISVGHNAYQEHTFDCGECSEEMTVGMNVDFVNVITSVKFIDNCEIGKKEGLIVNLHPELTVPADQIHADNAFPWLEHTHDIITAQNEHLGGDPNFKKLIEAQDSIGATHTPTEGWAIIKKSWSLFNNGRLDLALNNLESYKDLHYDSPLELNHVLFDFCTRLLGPIRYSIFKNSAELIEQIVKKYPDEYYKFNKYYTETLQADHLHKYFEVMTDYFRDYSEYSQTATFVQNGLPLPEDNKATSSAFKRTKMFYGNAFETLTSNISVLACLNNIHNGRAYNEFENMDLKKYMTINKANRGKPLSNTPQFYEFACNIDSTLRNASHHGAMNINKHSGIISYRSGGTGSLKRMPYSKFLFESNELYIRIISLLMLELAIAF
;
A
#
# COMPACT_ATOMS: atom_id res chain seq x y z
N MET A 1 -9.44 6.77 -24.49
CA MET A 1 -10.16 5.64 -25.14
C MET A 1 -9.35 5.15 -26.32
N LEU A 2 -8.57 4.08 -26.14
CA LEU A 2 -7.96 3.31 -27.24
C LEU A 2 -8.65 1.94 -27.23
N ALA A 3 -9.86 1.89 -27.79
CA ALA A 3 -10.40 0.65 -28.31
C ALA A 3 -9.59 0.32 -29.58
N VAL A 4 -8.40 -0.25 -29.41
CA VAL A 4 -7.59 -0.71 -30.54
C VAL A 4 -8.17 -2.03 -30.99
N ARG A 5 -8.79 -2.04 -32.16
CA ARG A 5 -8.85 -3.26 -32.98
C ARG A 5 -7.40 -3.64 -33.31
N LEU A 6 -6.90 -4.64 -32.60
CA LEU A 6 -5.61 -5.25 -32.87
C LEU A 6 -5.64 -5.94 -34.25
N PRO A 7 -4.52 -5.94 -34.99
CA PRO A 7 -4.43 -6.57 -36.30
C PRO A 7 -4.76 -8.07 -36.23
N ALA A 8 -5.51 -8.54 -37.22
CA ALA A 8 -6.23 -9.82 -37.25
C ALA A 8 -5.37 -11.08 -37.43
N THR A 9 -4.13 -11.12 -36.94
CA THR A 9 -3.23 -12.26 -37.17
C THR A 9 -2.36 -12.58 -35.96
N LEU A 10 -2.97 -12.82 -34.81
CA LEU A 10 -2.40 -13.64 -33.73
C LEU A 10 -3.56 -14.47 -33.15
N GLU A 11 -3.72 -15.71 -33.61
CA GLU A 11 -4.58 -16.71 -32.98
C GLU A 11 -3.95 -17.14 -31.65
N GLY A 12 -4.01 -16.24 -30.68
CA GLY A 12 -3.68 -16.46 -29.28
C GLY A 12 -4.52 -15.46 -28.51
N LYS A 13 -5.60 -15.91 -27.89
CA LYS A 13 -6.52 -15.04 -27.17
C LYS A 13 -5.72 -14.26 -26.11
N ASN A 14 -5.64 -12.94 -26.24
CA ASN A 14 -5.18 -12.04 -25.18
C ASN A 14 -6.22 -12.07 -24.06
N ILE A 15 -6.13 -13.08 -23.19
CA ILE A 15 -7.09 -13.31 -22.12
C ILE A 15 -6.66 -12.46 -20.92
N MET A 16 -7.28 -11.28 -20.74
CA MET A 16 -7.10 -10.46 -19.53
C MET A 16 -7.83 -11.03 -18.30
N VAL A 17 -8.65 -12.08 -18.48
CA VAL A 17 -9.40 -12.77 -17.42
C VAL A 17 -9.36 -14.28 -17.66
N ILE A 18 -8.56 -15.00 -16.88
CA ILE A 18 -8.39 -16.44 -17.02
C ILE A 18 -9.53 -17.16 -16.35
N ARG A 19 -10.04 -18.21 -17.02
CA ARG A 19 -11.14 -19.03 -16.52
C ARG A 19 -10.63 -20.40 -16.09
N HIS A 20 -10.82 -20.76 -14.82
CA HIS A 20 -10.48 -22.09 -14.31
C HIS A 20 -11.60 -22.67 -13.44
N PRO A 21 -12.09 -23.89 -13.74
CA PRO A 21 -12.96 -24.59 -12.82
C PRO A 21 -12.15 -25.06 -11.60
N CYS A 22 -12.73 -24.92 -10.41
CA CYS A 22 -12.16 -25.44 -9.18
C CYS A 22 -13.22 -26.07 -8.29
N ASN A 23 -12.80 -27.01 -7.45
CA ASN A 23 -13.66 -27.65 -6.47
C ASN A 23 -13.16 -27.30 -5.06
N CYS A 24 -14.07 -27.10 -4.12
CA CYS A 24 -13.75 -27.03 -2.71
C CYS A 24 -13.37 -28.42 -2.19
N SER A 25 -12.17 -28.59 -1.64
CA SER A 25 -11.71 -29.87 -1.09
C SER A 25 -12.54 -30.33 0.12
N THR A 26 -13.13 -29.39 0.86
CA THR A 26 -13.94 -29.70 2.06
C THR A 26 -15.33 -30.25 1.73
N CYS A 27 -16.07 -29.61 0.82
CA CYS A 27 -17.48 -29.95 0.56
C CYS A 27 -17.77 -30.43 -0.86
N GLY A 28 -16.79 -30.41 -1.77
CA GLY A 28 -16.94 -30.82 -3.16
C GLY A 28 -17.73 -29.85 -4.05
N ALA A 29 -18.15 -28.69 -3.52
CA ALA A 29 -18.82 -27.65 -4.31
C ALA A 29 -17.93 -27.19 -5.47
N VAL A 30 -18.56 -26.92 -6.62
CA VAL A 30 -17.89 -26.55 -7.87
C VAL A 30 -18.00 -25.05 -8.08
N HIS A 31 -16.88 -24.42 -8.41
CA HIS A 31 -16.76 -23.01 -8.72
C HIS A 31 -16.08 -22.82 -10.08
N THR A 32 -16.33 -21.67 -10.68
CA THR A 32 -15.61 -21.22 -11.88
C THR A 32 -14.91 -19.92 -11.56
N LEU A 33 -13.59 -19.99 -11.41
CA LEU A 33 -12.76 -18.84 -11.14
C LEU A 33 -12.59 -18.02 -12.42
N ARG A 34 -12.82 -16.71 -12.32
CA ARG A 34 -12.50 -15.72 -13.34
C ARG A 34 -11.46 -14.79 -12.74
N ILE A 35 -10.18 -15.03 -13.05
CA ILE A 35 -9.04 -14.33 -12.45
C ILE A 35 -8.52 -13.29 -13.44
N SER A 36 -8.69 -12.01 -13.10
CA SER A 36 -8.07 -10.92 -13.86
C SER A 36 -6.55 -10.94 -13.68
N VAL A 37 -5.82 -10.63 -14.76
CA VAL A 37 -4.35 -10.55 -14.75
C VAL A 37 -3.93 -9.16 -14.28
N GLY A 38 -3.35 -9.06 -13.08
CA GLY A 38 -2.71 -7.84 -12.57
C GLY A 38 -1.26 -7.68 -13.03
N HIS A 39 -0.55 -6.73 -12.42
CA HIS A 39 0.81 -6.33 -12.81
C HIS A 39 1.92 -7.12 -12.12
N ASN A 40 1.63 -7.86 -11.03
CA ASN A 40 2.65 -8.68 -10.35
C ASN A 40 2.82 -10.06 -10.99
N ALA A 41 4.06 -10.55 -11.04
CA ALA A 41 4.38 -11.88 -11.57
C ALA A 41 3.75 -13.03 -10.77
N TYR A 42 3.44 -12.81 -9.49
CA TYR A 42 2.69 -13.73 -8.65
C TYR A 42 1.52 -13.03 -7.97
N GLN A 43 0.34 -13.64 -8.04
CA GLN A 43 -0.92 -13.09 -7.55
C GLN A 43 -1.66 -14.17 -6.75
N GLU A 44 -1.87 -13.96 -5.46
CA GLU A 44 -2.60 -14.89 -4.59
C GLU A 44 -4.00 -14.35 -4.30
N HIS A 45 -4.99 -15.24 -4.31
CA HIS A 45 -6.37 -14.94 -3.98
C HIS A 45 -6.90 -15.94 -2.94
N THR A 46 -7.38 -15.40 -1.83
CA THR A 46 -8.07 -16.13 -0.76
C THR A 46 -9.55 -15.78 -0.79
N PHE A 47 -10.46 -16.74 -0.99
CA PHE A 47 -11.90 -16.50 -1.07
C PHE A 47 -12.67 -17.60 -0.35
N ASP A 48 -13.93 -17.35 0.01
CA ASP A 48 -14.75 -18.36 0.69
C ASP A 48 -15.52 -19.22 -0.32
N CYS A 49 -15.63 -20.51 -0.02
CA CYS A 49 -16.48 -21.44 -0.75
C CYS A 49 -17.95 -20.98 -0.69
N GLY A 50 -18.59 -20.81 -1.85
CA GLY A 50 -20.00 -20.39 -1.93
C GLY A 50 -21.04 -21.30 -1.26
N GLU A 51 -20.68 -22.54 -0.90
CA GLU A 51 -21.57 -23.48 -0.21
C GLU A 51 -21.21 -23.61 1.28
N CYS A 52 -20.00 -24.08 1.60
CA CYS A 52 -19.60 -24.36 2.99
C CYS A 52 -18.93 -23.20 3.72
N SER A 53 -18.64 -22.08 3.03
CA SER A 53 -17.93 -20.91 3.59
C SER A 53 -16.54 -21.19 4.17
N GLU A 54 -15.95 -22.35 3.88
CA GLU A 54 -14.54 -22.59 4.17
C GLU A 54 -13.65 -21.80 3.20
N GLU A 55 -12.53 -21.33 3.73
CA GLU A 55 -11.55 -20.52 2.99
C GLU A 55 -10.89 -21.38 1.91
N MET A 56 -10.67 -20.81 0.72
CA MET A 56 -10.04 -21.45 -0.43
C MET A 56 -8.97 -20.49 -0.96
N THR A 57 -7.80 -21.03 -1.32
CA THR A 57 -6.68 -20.21 -1.81
C THR A 57 -6.18 -20.71 -3.15
N VAL A 58 -6.01 -19.79 -4.09
CA VAL A 58 -5.36 -20.04 -5.39
C VAL A 58 -4.27 -19.01 -5.62
N GLY A 59 -3.23 -19.41 -6.35
CA GLY A 59 -2.18 -18.51 -6.82
C GLY A 59 -2.09 -18.55 -8.33
N MET A 60 -1.67 -17.45 -8.93
CA MET A 60 -1.44 -17.33 -10.35
C MET A 60 -0.03 -16.81 -10.58
N ASN A 61 0.74 -17.51 -11.41
CA ASN A 61 2.02 -17.01 -11.91
C ASN A 61 1.79 -16.46 -13.31
N VAL A 62 2.35 -15.29 -13.58
CA VAL A 62 2.26 -14.57 -14.84
C VAL A 62 3.67 -14.36 -15.36
N ASP A 63 3.95 -14.92 -16.53
CA ASP A 63 5.15 -14.64 -17.31
C ASP A 63 4.79 -13.59 -18.35
N PHE A 64 5.11 -12.33 -18.06
CA PHE A 64 4.82 -11.21 -18.96
C PHE A 64 5.66 -11.24 -20.24
N VAL A 65 6.82 -11.90 -20.24
CA VAL A 65 7.71 -11.99 -21.40
C VAL A 65 7.16 -12.99 -22.41
N ASN A 66 6.76 -14.16 -21.93
CA ASN A 66 6.23 -15.22 -22.80
C ASN A 66 4.70 -15.18 -22.92
N VAL A 67 4.02 -14.29 -22.18
CA VAL A 67 2.56 -14.14 -22.11
C VAL A 67 1.90 -15.47 -21.69
N ILE A 68 2.46 -16.11 -20.67
CA ILE A 68 1.99 -17.41 -20.14
C ILE A 68 1.46 -17.20 -18.73
N THR A 69 0.35 -17.87 -18.41
CA THR A 69 -0.18 -17.91 -17.04
C THR A 69 -0.31 -19.34 -16.55
N SER A 70 -0.11 -19.53 -15.24
CA SER A 70 -0.34 -20.82 -14.59
C SER A 70 -1.01 -20.63 -13.23
N VAL A 71 -2.17 -21.27 -13.08
CA VAL A 71 -2.93 -21.28 -11.82
C VAL A 71 -2.50 -22.48 -10.98
N LYS A 72 -2.22 -22.21 -9.72
CA LYS A 72 -1.90 -23.17 -8.66
C LYS A 72 -3.03 -23.17 -7.65
N PHE A 73 -3.52 -24.34 -7.30
CA PHE A 73 -4.49 -24.52 -6.23
C PHE A 73 -3.70 -24.75 -4.93
N ILE A 74 -3.81 -23.83 -3.97
CA ILE A 74 -2.90 -23.74 -2.82
C ILE A 74 -3.50 -24.40 -1.59
N ASP A 75 -4.70 -23.98 -1.19
CA ASP A 75 -5.35 -24.48 0.02
C ASP A 75 -6.86 -24.66 -0.19
N ASN A 76 -7.38 -25.76 0.35
CA ASN A 76 -8.79 -26.20 0.25
C ASN A 76 -9.41 -26.09 -1.16
N CYS A 77 -8.58 -26.25 -2.19
CA CYS A 77 -8.96 -26.02 -3.57
C CYS A 77 -8.30 -27.07 -4.46
N GLU A 78 -9.07 -27.65 -5.36
CA GLU A 78 -8.63 -28.66 -6.32
C GLU A 78 -9.09 -28.31 -7.73
N ILE A 79 -8.40 -28.84 -8.74
CA ILE A 79 -8.78 -28.63 -10.14
C ILE A 79 -10.15 -29.24 -10.42
N GLY A 80 -11.07 -28.40 -10.91
CA GLY A 80 -12.41 -28.82 -11.31
C GLY A 80 -12.43 -29.36 -12.75
N LYS A 81 -13.49 -30.10 -13.09
CA LYS A 81 -13.77 -30.55 -14.48
C LYS A 81 -15.03 -29.93 -15.07
N LYS A 82 -15.82 -29.25 -14.24
CA LYS A 82 -17.12 -28.68 -14.59
C LYS A 82 -17.13 -27.24 -14.14
N GLU A 83 -17.91 -26.42 -14.83
CA GLU A 83 -18.22 -25.08 -14.38
C GLU A 83 -19.27 -25.14 -13.26
N GLY A 84 -19.17 -24.19 -12.32
CA GLY A 84 -20.09 -24.02 -11.22
C GLY A 84 -20.30 -22.53 -10.91
N LEU A 85 -20.43 -22.19 -9.61
CA LEU A 85 -20.62 -20.81 -9.17
C LEU A 85 -19.46 -19.92 -9.65
N ILE A 86 -19.76 -18.86 -10.40
CA ILE A 86 -18.74 -17.91 -10.86
C ILE A 86 -18.13 -17.20 -9.64
N VAL A 87 -16.82 -17.05 -9.62
CA VAL A 87 -16.09 -16.24 -8.64
C VAL A 87 -15.15 -15.31 -9.38
N ASN A 88 -15.47 -14.02 -9.41
CA ASN A 88 -14.61 -13.00 -9.99
C ASN A 88 -13.53 -12.60 -8.99
N LEU A 89 -12.27 -12.73 -9.40
CA LEU A 89 -11.09 -12.41 -8.62
C LEU A 89 -10.25 -11.37 -9.36
N HIS A 90 -9.92 -10.29 -8.66
CA HIS A 90 -9.05 -9.25 -9.19
C HIS A 90 -7.95 -8.90 -8.17
N PRO A 91 -6.67 -8.89 -8.59
CA PRO A 91 -5.53 -8.70 -7.66
C PRO A 91 -5.41 -7.27 -7.14
N GLU A 92 -5.87 -6.30 -7.91
CA GLU A 92 -5.54 -4.88 -7.69
C GLU A 92 -6.75 -3.95 -7.60
N LEU A 93 -7.96 -4.48 -7.78
CA LEU A 93 -9.18 -3.68 -7.81
C LEU A 93 -10.28 -4.44 -7.09
N THR A 94 -11.17 -3.69 -6.49
CA THR A 94 -12.42 -4.21 -5.95
C THR A 94 -13.41 -4.50 -7.07
N VAL A 95 -14.46 -5.26 -6.74
CA VAL A 95 -15.54 -5.62 -7.66
C VAL A 95 -16.89 -5.22 -7.07
N PRO A 96 -17.81 -4.61 -7.82
CA PRO A 96 -19.18 -4.35 -7.38
C PRO A 96 -19.84 -5.60 -6.81
N ALA A 97 -20.57 -5.47 -5.71
CA ALA A 97 -21.15 -6.60 -4.98
C ALA A 97 -22.06 -7.49 -5.84
N ASP A 98 -22.82 -6.89 -6.75
CA ASP A 98 -23.72 -7.57 -7.69
C ASP A 98 -22.97 -8.29 -8.84
N GLN A 99 -21.71 -7.92 -9.07
CA GLN A 99 -20.87 -8.48 -10.12
C GLN A 99 -19.96 -9.62 -9.65
N ILE A 100 -19.85 -9.92 -8.35
CA ILE A 100 -18.94 -10.96 -7.82
C ILE A 100 -19.17 -12.34 -8.45
N HIS A 101 -20.42 -12.68 -8.74
CA HIS A 101 -20.81 -13.96 -9.33
C HIS A 101 -21.34 -13.82 -10.77
N ALA A 102 -21.08 -12.69 -11.44
CA ALA A 102 -21.53 -12.44 -12.80
C ALA A 102 -20.47 -12.88 -13.83
N ASP A 103 -20.85 -13.70 -14.82
CA ASP A 103 -19.92 -14.30 -15.78
C ASP A 103 -19.34 -13.30 -16.81
N ASN A 104 -20.01 -12.18 -17.06
CA ASN A 104 -19.58 -11.16 -18.03
C ASN A 104 -19.27 -9.82 -17.37
N ALA A 105 -18.81 -9.84 -16.11
CA ALA A 105 -18.35 -8.65 -15.41
C ALA A 105 -16.89 -8.31 -15.76
N PHE A 106 -16.62 -7.02 -15.95
CA PHE A 106 -15.28 -6.46 -16.18
C PHE A 106 -15.09 -5.13 -15.40
N PRO A 107 -15.17 -5.14 -14.05
CA PRO A 107 -15.15 -3.93 -13.22
C PRO A 107 -13.91 -3.05 -13.41
N TRP A 108 -12.80 -3.68 -13.80
CA TRP A 108 -11.53 -2.99 -14.04
C TRP A 108 -11.63 -1.94 -15.14
N LEU A 109 -12.54 -2.07 -16.11
CA LEU A 109 -12.72 -1.07 -17.17
C LEU A 109 -13.17 0.28 -16.62
N GLU A 110 -14.16 0.26 -15.71
CA GLU A 110 -14.70 1.48 -15.10
C GLU A 110 -13.64 2.12 -14.19
N HIS A 111 -13.01 1.33 -13.32
CA HIS A 111 -11.95 1.83 -12.44
C HIS A 111 -10.76 2.39 -13.20
N THR A 112 -10.36 1.76 -14.31
CA THR A 112 -9.25 2.24 -15.15
C THR A 112 -9.57 3.61 -15.75
N HIS A 113 -10.82 3.82 -16.17
CA HIS A 113 -11.27 5.11 -16.68
C HIS A 113 -11.15 6.22 -15.62
N ASP A 114 -11.60 5.95 -14.39
CA ASP A 114 -11.53 6.93 -13.30
C ASP A 114 -10.08 7.25 -12.90
N ILE A 115 -9.21 6.23 -12.85
CA ILE A 115 -7.78 6.39 -12.56
C ILE A 115 -7.12 7.27 -13.63
N ILE A 116 -7.33 6.98 -14.91
CA ILE A 116 -6.77 7.77 -16.01
C ILE A 116 -7.29 9.22 -15.94
N THR A 117 -8.58 9.40 -15.65
CA THR A 117 -9.17 10.73 -15.53
C THR A 117 -8.50 11.54 -14.42
N ALA A 118 -8.34 10.96 -13.22
CA ALA A 118 -7.68 11.62 -12.10
C ALA A 118 -6.20 11.96 -12.39
N GLN A 119 -5.48 11.07 -13.06
CA GLN A 119 -4.10 11.31 -13.48
C GLN A 119 -4.01 12.46 -14.48
N ASN A 120 -4.93 12.53 -15.44
CA ASN A 120 -4.96 13.57 -16.46
C ASN A 120 -5.27 14.94 -15.86
N GLU A 121 -6.22 15.00 -14.93
CA GLU A 121 -6.55 16.22 -14.19
C GLU A 121 -5.35 16.72 -13.36
N HIS A 122 -4.60 15.80 -12.74
CA HIS A 122 -3.45 16.17 -11.93
C HIS A 122 -2.22 16.59 -12.74
N LEU A 123 -1.90 15.87 -13.82
CA LEU A 123 -0.71 16.10 -14.64
C LEU A 123 -0.92 17.18 -15.72
N GLY A 124 -2.16 17.64 -15.93
CA GLY A 124 -2.48 18.69 -16.89
C GLY A 124 -2.48 18.23 -18.35
N GLY A 125 -2.76 16.95 -18.63
CA GLY A 125 -2.83 16.39 -19.99
C GLY A 125 -2.97 14.86 -20.01
N ASP A 126 -3.32 14.30 -21.18
CA ASP A 126 -3.32 12.84 -21.42
C ASP A 126 -1.89 12.31 -21.23
N PRO A 127 -1.64 11.19 -20.52
CA PRO A 127 -0.32 10.61 -20.37
C PRO A 127 -0.04 9.95 -21.71
N ASN A 128 0.42 10.77 -22.67
CA ASN A 128 0.59 10.38 -24.06
C ASN A 128 1.71 9.35 -24.18
N PHE A 129 1.41 8.09 -23.92
CA PHE A 129 2.08 7.02 -24.65
C PHE A 129 1.62 7.14 -26.09
N LYS A 130 2.47 7.69 -26.96
CA LYS A 130 2.13 7.89 -28.38
C LYS A 130 2.05 6.55 -29.10
N LYS A 131 2.62 5.49 -28.51
CA LYS A 131 2.63 4.12 -29.04
C LYS A 131 2.48 3.09 -27.92
N LEU A 132 1.80 1.98 -28.23
CA LEU A 132 1.62 0.83 -27.33
C LEU A 132 2.96 0.25 -26.84
N ILE A 133 3.99 0.31 -27.69
CA ILE A 133 5.36 -0.13 -27.38
C ILE A 133 5.97 0.72 -26.27
N GLU A 134 5.71 2.03 -26.22
CA GLU A 134 6.25 2.90 -25.16
C GLU A 134 5.61 2.57 -23.79
N ALA A 135 4.33 2.20 -23.78
CA ALA A 135 3.65 1.72 -22.57
C ALA A 135 4.19 0.35 -22.14
N GLN A 136 4.37 -0.60 -23.07
CA GLN A 136 4.92 -1.93 -22.79
C GLN A 136 6.39 -1.88 -22.33
N ASP A 137 7.22 -1.06 -22.97
CA ASP A 137 8.60 -0.82 -22.58
C ASP A 137 8.66 -0.18 -21.18
N SER A 138 7.71 0.71 -20.84
CA SER A 138 7.63 1.29 -19.50
C SER A 138 7.25 0.28 -18.41
N ILE A 139 6.36 -0.67 -18.72
CA ILE A 139 5.93 -1.74 -17.82
C ILE A 139 7.06 -2.77 -17.65
N GLY A 140 7.78 -3.11 -18.73
CA GLY A 140 8.88 -4.09 -18.70
C GLY A 140 10.19 -3.55 -18.12
N ALA A 141 10.39 -2.23 -18.09
CA ALA A 141 11.61 -1.59 -17.59
C ALA A 141 11.57 -1.21 -16.09
N THR A 142 10.45 -1.45 -15.42
CA THR A 142 10.18 -1.01 -14.05
C THR A 142 9.88 -2.22 -13.17
N HIS A 143 10.56 -2.37 -12.04
CA HIS A 143 10.18 -3.42 -11.08
C HIS A 143 8.76 -3.22 -10.56
N THR A 144 8.01 -4.32 -10.50
CA THR A 144 6.75 -4.35 -9.75
C THR A 144 7.01 -4.03 -8.28
N PRO A 145 6.01 -3.54 -7.52
CA PRO A 145 6.16 -3.27 -6.09
C PRO A 145 6.74 -4.46 -5.31
N THR A 146 6.32 -5.69 -5.62
CA THR A 146 6.79 -6.91 -4.93
C THR A 146 8.24 -7.25 -5.25
N GLU A 147 8.68 -7.08 -6.51
CA GLU A 147 10.06 -7.36 -6.92
C GLU A 147 11.02 -6.32 -6.35
N GLY A 148 10.65 -5.02 -6.46
CA GLY A 148 11.43 -3.93 -5.90
C GLY A 148 11.60 -4.08 -4.39
N TRP A 149 10.51 -4.42 -3.68
CA TRP A 149 10.58 -4.67 -2.24
C TRP A 149 11.46 -5.87 -1.89
N ALA A 150 11.42 -6.97 -2.65
CA ALA A 150 12.26 -8.14 -2.36
C ALA A 150 13.75 -7.80 -2.40
N ILE A 151 14.17 -6.98 -3.36
CA ILE A 151 15.54 -6.46 -3.48
C ILE A 151 15.86 -5.56 -2.27
N ILE A 152 15.02 -4.55 -2.02
CA ILE A 152 15.22 -3.56 -0.96
C ILE A 152 15.25 -4.21 0.42
N LYS A 153 14.30 -5.08 0.73
CA LYS A 153 14.20 -5.78 2.02
C LYS A 153 15.48 -6.54 2.33
N LYS A 154 16.00 -7.27 1.34
CA LYS A 154 17.24 -8.04 1.49
C LYS A 154 18.44 -7.11 1.70
N SER A 155 18.58 -6.07 0.89
CA SER A 155 19.65 -5.09 1.06
C SER A 155 19.58 -4.37 2.41
N TRP A 156 18.40 -3.88 2.81
CA TRP A 156 18.20 -3.22 4.11
C TRP A 156 18.53 -4.14 5.28
N SER A 157 18.11 -5.40 5.24
CA SER A 157 18.49 -6.40 6.24
C SER A 157 20.01 -6.62 6.30
N LEU A 158 20.70 -6.69 5.16
CA LEU A 158 22.16 -6.82 5.10
C LEU A 158 22.87 -5.58 5.64
N PHE A 159 22.37 -4.37 5.35
CA PHE A 159 22.85 -3.12 5.94
C PHE A 159 22.74 -3.14 7.48
N ASN A 160 21.58 -3.52 8.01
CA ASN A 160 21.37 -3.63 9.47
C ASN A 160 22.30 -4.65 10.13
N ASN A 161 22.74 -5.68 9.39
CA ASN A 161 23.66 -6.71 9.87
C ASN A 161 25.15 -6.38 9.59
N GLY A 162 25.47 -5.17 9.15
CA GLY A 162 26.86 -4.75 8.87
C GLY A 162 27.49 -5.41 7.64
N ARG A 163 26.70 -6.03 6.77
CA ARG A 163 27.14 -6.70 5.52
C ARG A 163 26.99 -5.78 4.31
N LEU A 164 27.68 -4.65 4.35
CA LEU A 164 27.56 -3.56 3.36
C LEU A 164 27.92 -4.02 1.93
N ASP A 165 28.93 -4.87 1.80
CA ASP A 165 29.37 -5.48 0.54
C ASP A 165 28.24 -6.25 -0.14
N LEU A 166 27.58 -7.14 0.60
CA LEU A 166 26.47 -7.93 0.09
C LEU A 166 25.23 -7.08 -0.19
N ALA A 167 25.01 -6.05 0.61
CA ALA A 167 23.87 -5.16 0.46
C ALA A 167 23.96 -4.38 -0.86
N LEU A 168 25.13 -3.79 -1.15
CA LEU A 168 25.41 -3.06 -2.39
C LEU A 168 25.33 -3.99 -3.61
N ASN A 169 25.96 -5.17 -3.55
CA ASN A 169 25.88 -6.16 -4.64
C ASN A 169 24.42 -6.58 -4.93
N ASN A 170 23.58 -6.66 -3.90
CA ASN A 170 22.16 -6.97 -4.09
C ASN A 170 21.39 -5.78 -4.70
N LEU A 171 21.77 -4.54 -4.40
CA LEU A 171 21.17 -3.33 -4.98
C LEU A 171 21.49 -3.18 -6.48
N GLU A 172 22.56 -3.79 -7.00
CA GLU A 172 22.84 -3.82 -8.44
C GLU A 172 21.72 -4.51 -9.26
N SER A 173 20.90 -5.33 -8.60
CA SER A 173 19.72 -5.94 -9.21
C SER A 173 18.53 -4.97 -9.30
N TYR A 174 18.59 -3.82 -8.62
CA TYR A 174 17.55 -2.79 -8.71
C TYR A 174 17.65 -2.08 -10.06
N LYS A 175 16.55 -2.15 -10.82
CA LYS A 175 16.39 -1.58 -12.15
C LYS A 175 15.08 -0.83 -12.17
N ASP A 176 15.13 0.41 -12.63
CA ASP A 176 13.95 1.23 -12.84
C ASP A 176 14.22 2.16 -14.02
N LEU A 177 13.20 2.37 -14.85
CA LEU A 177 13.32 3.07 -16.13
C LEU A 177 13.91 4.49 -15.99
N HIS A 178 13.72 5.11 -14.83
CA HIS A 178 14.12 6.50 -14.59
C HIS A 178 15.08 6.67 -13.41
N TYR A 179 15.63 5.58 -12.87
CA TYR A 179 16.57 5.66 -11.76
C TYR A 179 17.99 5.95 -12.26
N ASP A 180 18.49 7.14 -11.93
CA ASP A 180 19.83 7.63 -12.29
C ASP A 180 20.70 7.97 -11.07
N SER A 181 20.18 7.74 -9.87
CA SER A 181 20.84 8.05 -8.60
C SER A 181 21.85 6.97 -8.16
N PRO A 182 22.75 7.25 -7.20
CA PRO A 182 23.69 6.26 -6.67
C PRO A 182 22.96 5.01 -6.14
N LEU A 183 23.54 3.81 -6.32
CA LEU A 183 22.99 2.55 -5.82
C LEU A 183 23.23 2.37 -4.31
N GLU A 184 22.78 3.35 -3.53
CA GLU A 184 22.80 3.33 -2.06
C GLU A 184 21.38 3.15 -1.53
N LEU A 185 21.25 2.54 -0.35
CA LEU A 185 19.96 2.15 0.20
C LEU A 185 18.98 3.33 0.34
N ASN A 186 19.45 4.48 0.80
CA ASN A 186 18.65 5.71 0.96
C ASN A 186 18.09 6.20 -0.38
N HIS A 187 18.92 6.26 -1.44
CA HIS A 187 18.48 6.67 -2.77
C HIS A 187 17.48 5.69 -3.38
N VAL A 188 17.76 4.38 -3.29
CA VAL A 188 16.86 3.34 -3.78
C VAL A 188 15.55 3.31 -3.01
N LEU A 189 15.58 3.47 -1.67
CA LEU A 189 14.37 3.56 -0.84
C LEU A 189 13.54 4.78 -1.21
N PHE A 190 14.17 5.93 -1.42
CA PHE A 190 13.48 7.16 -1.77
C PHE A 190 12.76 7.02 -3.13
N ASP A 191 13.45 6.48 -4.13
CA ASP A 191 12.86 6.20 -5.44
C ASP A 191 11.69 5.21 -5.35
N PHE A 192 11.90 4.09 -4.66
CA PHE A 192 10.86 3.08 -4.45
C PHE A 192 9.60 3.66 -3.77
N CYS A 193 9.79 4.46 -2.71
CA CYS A 193 8.67 5.12 -2.03
C CYS A 193 7.97 6.14 -2.94
N THR A 194 8.72 6.89 -3.76
CA THR A 194 8.16 7.82 -4.75
C THR A 194 7.20 7.11 -5.71
N ARG A 195 7.60 5.93 -6.21
CA ARG A 195 6.77 5.12 -7.10
C ARG A 195 5.53 4.57 -6.40
N LEU A 196 5.66 4.14 -5.15
CA LEU A 196 4.52 3.67 -4.35
C LEU A 196 3.51 4.78 -4.01
N LEU A 197 3.94 6.03 -3.90
CA LEU A 197 3.03 7.15 -3.70
C LEU A 197 2.24 7.47 -4.98
N GLY A 198 2.91 7.40 -6.14
CA GLY A 198 2.36 7.93 -7.38
C GLY A 198 2.30 9.48 -7.37
N PRO A 199 1.99 10.09 -8.52
CA PRO A 199 2.12 11.54 -8.70
C PRO A 199 1.23 12.35 -7.75
N ILE A 200 -0.01 11.90 -7.53
CA ILE A 200 -0.99 12.62 -6.71
C ILE A 200 -0.57 12.62 -5.23
N ARG A 201 -0.22 11.46 -4.66
CA ARG A 201 0.16 11.38 -3.24
C ARG A 201 1.59 11.82 -2.95
N TYR A 202 2.44 11.94 -3.96
CA TYR A 202 3.77 12.57 -3.81
C TYR A 202 3.68 14.00 -3.23
N SER A 203 2.55 14.69 -3.44
CA SER A 203 2.27 16.00 -2.84
C SER A 203 2.36 16.02 -1.30
N ILE A 204 2.06 14.92 -0.60
CA ILE A 204 2.17 14.82 0.87
C ILE A 204 3.63 15.04 1.31
N PHE A 205 4.55 14.33 0.66
CA PHE A 205 5.99 14.52 0.86
C PHE A 205 6.42 15.93 0.42
N LYS A 206 6.10 16.31 -0.81
CA LYS A 206 6.56 17.57 -1.43
C LYS A 206 6.21 18.79 -0.59
N ASN A 207 4.94 18.92 -0.19
CA ASN A 207 4.45 20.07 0.59
C ASN A 207 5.18 20.19 1.94
N SER A 208 5.52 19.06 2.56
CA SER A 208 6.24 19.03 3.83
C SER A 208 7.73 19.30 3.66
N ALA A 209 8.34 18.78 2.59
CA ALA A 209 9.73 19.03 2.26
C ALA A 209 9.97 20.53 1.98
N GLU A 210 9.06 21.18 1.24
CA GLU A 210 9.09 22.64 0.99
C GLU A 210 8.99 23.45 2.30
N LEU A 211 8.14 23.01 3.24
CA LEU A 211 8.06 23.65 4.56
C LEU A 211 9.35 23.46 5.37
N ILE A 212 9.94 22.27 5.33
CA ILE A 212 11.22 21.99 5.99
C ILE A 212 12.32 22.88 5.41
N GLU A 213 12.38 23.04 4.09
CA GLU A 213 13.34 23.93 3.44
C GLU A 213 13.21 25.38 3.96
N GLN A 214 11.97 25.86 4.16
CA GLN A 214 11.72 27.18 4.76
C GLN A 214 12.18 27.25 6.23
N ILE A 215 11.98 26.19 7.00
CA ILE A 215 12.44 26.09 8.40
C ILE A 215 13.98 26.18 8.44
N VAL A 216 14.68 25.41 7.59
CA VAL A 216 16.14 25.42 7.49
C VAL A 216 16.67 26.81 7.18
N LYS A 217 16.05 27.52 6.23
CA LYS A 217 16.47 28.88 5.85
C LYS A 217 16.22 29.90 6.95
N LYS A 218 15.10 29.78 7.68
CA LYS A 218 14.67 30.78 8.68
C LYS A 218 15.28 30.56 10.06
N TYR A 219 15.52 29.30 10.44
CA TYR A 219 15.99 28.90 11.77
C TYR A 219 17.16 27.90 11.69
N PRO A 220 18.27 28.23 11.01
CA PRO A 220 19.35 27.28 10.70
C PRO A 220 19.99 26.68 11.95
N ASP A 221 20.24 27.48 12.99
CA ASP A 221 20.88 27.01 14.23
C ASP A 221 20.01 26.01 14.99
N GLU A 222 18.70 26.27 15.05
CA GLU A 222 17.76 25.40 15.76
C GLU A 222 17.48 24.12 14.95
N TYR A 223 17.43 24.23 13.63
CA TYR A 223 17.38 23.07 12.74
C TYR A 223 18.61 22.18 12.91
N TYR A 224 19.82 22.76 13.01
CA TYR A 224 21.05 21.99 13.23
C TYR A 224 21.01 21.20 14.54
N LYS A 225 20.56 21.82 15.65
CA LYS A 225 20.38 21.11 16.92
C LYS A 225 19.39 19.96 16.81
N PHE A 226 18.26 20.18 16.12
CA PHE A 226 17.29 19.14 15.86
C PHE A 226 17.87 17.99 15.02
N ASN A 227 18.55 18.31 13.92
CA ASN A 227 19.13 17.31 13.02
C ASN A 227 20.15 16.41 13.75
N LYS A 228 20.98 17.02 14.61
CA LYS A 228 21.88 16.28 15.49
C LYS A 228 21.12 15.36 16.46
N TYR A 229 20.09 15.89 17.13
CA TYR A 229 19.25 15.09 18.02
C TYR A 229 18.59 13.91 17.27
N TYR A 230 18.05 14.15 16.09
CA TYR A 230 17.40 13.13 15.26
C TYR A 230 18.38 12.02 14.86
N THR A 231 19.52 12.37 14.28
CA THR A 231 20.54 11.40 13.83
C THR A 231 21.15 10.60 14.99
N GLU A 232 21.40 11.23 16.13
CA GLU A 232 22.01 10.56 17.30
C GLU A 232 21.01 9.75 18.14
N THR A 233 19.71 10.09 18.12
CA THR A 233 18.74 9.55 19.10
C THR A 233 17.56 8.80 18.48
N LEU A 234 17.06 9.21 17.31
CA LEU A 234 15.79 8.71 16.76
C LEU A 234 15.96 7.87 15.50
N GLN A 235 16.90 8.24 14.63
CA GLN A 235 17.02 7.71 13.27
C GLN A 235 17.05 6.17 13.23
N ALA A 236 17.90 5.53 14.03
CA ALA A 236 18.05 4.08 14.00
C ALA A 236 16.75 3.34 14.38
N ASP A 237 16.07 3.78 15.44
CA ASP A 237 14.79 3.20 15.88
C ASP A 237 13.67 3.47 14.87
N HIS A 238 13.63 4.66 14.28
CA HIS A 238 12.65 5.00 13.26
C HIS A 238 12.83 4.14 12.00
N LEU A 239 14.06 4.03 11.48
CA LEU A 239 14.37 3.19 10.33
C LEU A 239 14.03 1.72 10.58
N HIS A 240 14.27 1.22 11.79
CA HIS A 240 13.85 -0.14 12.16
C HIS A 240 12.33 -0.30 12.08
N LYS A 241 11.54 0.63 12.64
CA LYS A 241 10.08 0.59 12.56
C LYS A 241 9.54 0.70 11.13
N TYR A 242 10.18 1.50 10.28
CA TYR A 242 9.85 1.57 8.86
C TYR A 242 10.09 0.23 8.15
N PHE A 243 11.24 -0.39 8.39
CA PHE A 243 11.56 -1.70 7.84
C PHE A 243 10.53 -2.77 8.26
N GLU A 244 10.13 -2.81 9.53
CA GLU A 244 9.15 -3.77 10.04
C GLU A 244 7.76 -3.53 9.43
N VAL A 245 7.25 -2.30 9.42
CA VAL A 245 5.90 -2.03 8.88
C VAL A 245 5.83 -2.25 7.36
N MET A 246 6.88 -1.91 6.61
CA MET A 246 6.94 -2.22 5.18
C MET A 246 7.03 -3.74 4.96
N THR A 247 7.77 -4.47 5.80
CA THR A 247 7.81 -5.94 5.75
C THR A 247 6.43 -6.55 5.99
N ASP A 248 5.70 -6.06 6.99
CA ASP A 248 4.34 -6.50 7.30
C ASP A 248 3.35 -6.18 6.17
N TYR A 249 3.46 -4.99 5.56
CA TYR A 249 2.63 -4.58 4.42
C TYR A 249 2.85 -5.52 3.23
N PHE A 250 4.11 -5.73 2.84
CA PHE A 250 4.42 -6.51 1.65
C PHE A 250 4.26 -8.02 1.83
N ARG A 251 4.23 -8.54 3.06
CA ARG A 251 3.88 -9.94 3.33
C ARG A 251 2.50 -10.29 2.79
N ASP A 252 1.54 -9.38 2.95
CA ASP A 252 0.15 -9.55 2.54
C ASP A 252 -0.22 -8.57 1.41
N TYR A 253 0.75 -8.22 0.55
CA TYR A 253 0.56 -7.21 -0.49
C TYR A 253 -0.60 -7.51 -1.45
N SER A 254 -0.83 -8.79 -1.77
CA SER A 254 -1.94 -9.22 -2.63
C SER A 254 -3.31 -8.84 -2.07
N GLU A 255 -3.42 -8.65 -0.76
CA GLU A 255 -4.63 -8.14 -0.13
C GLU A 255 -4.71 -6.63 -0.31
N TYR A 256 -3.66 -5.90 0.09
CA TYR A 256 -3.62 -4.44 0.06
C TYR A 256 -3.70 -3.86 -1.35
N SER A 257 -3.14 -4.54 -2.34
CA SER A 257 -3.13 -4.10 -3.74
C SER A 257 -4.54 -3.89 -4.28
N GLN A 258 -5.55 -4.61 -3.79
CA GLN A 258 -6.96 -4.48 -4.20
C GLN A 258 -7.55 -3.07 -4.05
N THR A 259 -6.94 -2.23 -3.21
CA THR A 259 -7.38 -0.83 -3.01
C THR A 259 -6.25 0.19 -3.14
N ALA A 260 -5.01 -0.25 -3.38
CA ALA A 260 -3.83 0.60 -3.38
C ALA A 260 -3.91 1.68 -4.48
N THR A 261 -4.35 1.29 -5.67
CA THR A 261 -4.44 2.20 -6.82
C THR A 261 -5.44 3.34 -6.59
N PHE A 262 -6.55 3.11 -5.89
CA PHE A 262 -7.48 4.19 -5.53
C PHE A 262 -6.79 5.21 -4.62
N VAL A 263 -6.13 4.71 -3.57
CA VAL A 263 -5.41 5.57 -2.62
C VAL A 263 -4.30 6.36 -3.32
N GLN A 264 -3.45 5.71 -4.12
CA GLN A 264 -2.36 6.36 -4.88
C GLN A 264 -2.84 7.49 -5.80
N ASN A 265 -4.04 7.36 -6.35
CA ASN A 265 -4.62 8.35 -7.26
C ASN A 265 -5.59 9.32 -6.56
N GLY A 266 -5.64 9.34 -5.23
CA GLY A 266 -6.51 10.27 -4.50
C GLY A 266 -8.01 9.99 -4.66
N LEU A 267 -8.37 8.79 -5.12
CA LEU A 267 -9.75 8.41 -5.40
C LEU A 267 -10.41 7.82 -4.15
N PRO A 268 -11.71 8.08 -3.93
CA PRO A 268 -12.46 7.37 -2.90
C PRO A 268 -12.60 5.89 -3.27
N LEU A 269 -12.79 5.03 -2.27
CA LEU A 269 -13.23 3.66 -2.49
C LEU A 269 -14.65 3.70 -3.08
N PRO A 270 -14.93 3.06 -4.23
CA PRO A 270 -16.28 3.02 -4.78
C PRO A 270 -17.29 2.40 -3.79
N GLU A 271 -18.50 2.93 -3.76
CA GLU A 271 -19.56 2.41 -2.90
C GLU A 271 -19.96 0.99 -3.31
N ASP A 272 -20.36 0.18 -2.33
CA ASP A 272 -20.79 -1.23 -2.50
C ASP A 272 -19.78 -2.19 -3.18
N ASN A 273 -18.57 -1.72 -3.43
CA ASN A 273 -17.48 -2.55 -3.94
C ASN A 273 -16.88 -3.44 -2.84
N LYS A 274 -16.61 -4.70 -3.20
CA LYS A 274 -15.99 -5.70 -2.32
C LYS A 274 -14.58 -6.03 -2.78
N ALA A 275 -13.71 -6.31 -1.80
CA ALA A 275 -12.47 -7.03 -2.05
C ALA A 275 -12.84 -8.48 -2.44
N THR A 276 -12.22 -8.97 -3.50
CA THR A 276 -12.48 -10.33 -4.03
C THR A 276 -11.57 -11.37 -3.41
N SER A 277 -10.42 -10.92 -2.86
CA SER A 277 -9.59 -11.69 -1.96
C SER A 277 -9.77 -11.19 -0.52
N SER A 278 -9.83 -12.12 0.44
CA SER A 278 -9.99 -11.87 1.86
C SER A 278 -9.20 -12.84 2.73
N ALA A 279 -7.98 -12.43 3.10
CA ALA A 279 -7.15 -13.06 4.10
C ALA A 279 -7.13 -12.29 5.44
N PHE A 280 -8.31 -11.91 5.95
CA PHE A 280 -8.44 -11.01 7.10
C PHE A 280 -7.64 -11.46 8.34
N LYS A 281 -7.51 -12.77 8.58
CA LYS A 281 -6.72 -13.28 9.72
C LYS A 281 -5.26 -12.78 9.69
N ARG A 282 -4.68 -12.63 8.50
CA ARG A 282 -3.30 -12.17 8.29
C ARG A 282 -3.20 -10.64 8.33
N THR A 283 -4.20 -9.94 7.80
CA THR A 283 -4.18 -8.46 7.68
C THR A 283 -4.74 -7.72 8.90
N LYS A 284 -5.53 -8.36 9.78
CA LYS A 284 -6.28 -7.70 10.87
C LYS A 284 -5.44 -6.85 11.83
N MET A 285 -4.16 -7.15 12.01
CA MET A 285 -3.28 -6.42 12.94
C MET A 285 -2.59 -5.21 12.29
N PHE A 286 -2.57 -5.14 10.96
CA PHE A 286 -1.70 -4.22 10.23
C PHE A 286 -2.05 -2.75 10.52
N TYR A 287 -3.31 -2.34 10.38
CA TYR A 287 -3.72 -0.95 10.63
C TYR A 287 -3.26 -0.45 12.01
N GLY A 288 -3.47 -1.27 13.05
CA GLY A 288 -3.05 -0.97 14.41
C GLY A 288 -1.53 -0.80 14.52
N ASN A 289 -0.75 -1.74 13.97
CA ASN A 289 0.72 -1.68 14.02
C ASN A 289 1.28 -0.50 13.19
N ALA A 290 0.73 -0.26 12.01
CA ALA A 290 1.07 0.87 11.16
C ALA A 290 0.78 2.21 11.86
N PHE A 291 -0.36 2.31 12.56
CA PHE A 291 -0.69 3.50 13.36
C PHE A 291 0.35 3.72 14.46
N GLU A 292 0.76 2.65 15.16
CA GLU A 292 1.77 2.73 16.20
C GLU A 292 3.13 3.19 15.65
N THR A 293 3.51 2.75 14.45
CA THR A 293 4.71 3.21 13.75
C THR A 293 4.60 4.67 13.39
N LEU A 294 3.55 5.07 12.66
CA LEU A 294 3.35 6.46 12.22
C LEU A 294 3.35 7.43 13.40
N THR A 295 2.53 7.17 14.42
CA THR A 295 2.41 8.04 15.59
C THR A 295 3.63 8.01 16.52
N SER A 296 4.53 7.03 16.37
CA SER A 296 5.84 7.07 17.03
C SER A 296 6.79 7.99 16.28
N ASN A 297 6.87 7.84 14.96
CA ASN A 297 7.85 8.55 14.14
C ASN A 297 7.42 10.00 13.83
N ILE A 298 6.12 10.33 13.95
CA ILE A 298 5.60 11.70 13.79
C ILE A 298 6.20 12.72 14.76
N SER A 299 6.94 12.26 15.78
CA SER A 299 7.76 13.10 16.65
C SER A 299 8.76 13.98 15.87
N VAL A 300 9.28 13.51 14.72
CA VAL A 300 10.12 14.32 13.80
C VAL A 300 9.38 15.57 13.36
N LEU A 301 8.14 15.42 12.87
CA LEU A 301 7.32 16.55 12.43
C LEU A 301 6.94 17.46 13.60
N ALA A 302 6.69 16.89 14.78
CA ALA A 302 6.38 17.66 15.97
C ALA A 302 7.54 18.58 16.39
N CYS A 303 8.78 18.07 16.34
CA CYS A 303 9.98 18.86 16.60
C CYS A 303 10.16 19.97 15.55
N LEU A 304 10.04 19.64 14.27
CA LEU A 304 10.13 20.62 13.17
C LEU A 304 9.04 21.69 13.28
N ASN A 305 7.83 21.30 13.69
CA ASN A 305 6.73 22.23 13.92
C ASN A 305 7.02 23.22 15.05
N ASN A 306 7.73 22.79 16.11
CA ASN A 306 8.16 23.72 17.15
C ASN A 306 9.11 24.78 16.60
N ILE A 307 10.09 24.37 15.78
CA ILE A 307 11.02 25.29 15.10
C ILE A 307 10.26 26.23 14.16
N HIS A 308 9.33 25.72 13.38
CA HIS A 308 8.48 26.53 12.49
C HIS A 308 7.75 27.66 13.23
N ASN A 309 7.32 27.37 14.46
CA ASN A 309 6.66 28.33 15.36
C ASN A 309 7.64 29.19 16.17
N GLY A 310 8.94 29.16 15.87
CA GLY A 310 9.97 29.96 16.53
C GLY A 310 10.34 29.49 17.95
N ARG A 311 10.00 28.25 18.31
CA ARG A 311 10.40 27.61 19.58
C ARG A 311 11.62 26.72 19.38
N ALA A 312 12.27 26.34 20.48
CA ALA A 312 13.27 25.27 20.43
C ALA A 312 12.62 23.95 19.97
N TYR A 313 13.37 23.09 19.29
CA TYR A 313 12.80 21.86 18.70
C TYR A 313 12.10 20.96 19.74
N ASN A 314 12.57 21.02 20.99
CA ASN A 314 12.08 20.21 22.10
C ASN A 314 11.04 20.93 23.00
N GLU A 315 10.57 22.13 22.62
CA GLU A 315 9.63 22.92 23.40
C GLU A 315 8.29 23.12 22.67
N PHE A 316 7.22 22.58 23.28
CA PHE A 316 5.84 22.79 22.87
C PHE A 316 5.21 23.89 23.71
N GLU A 317 4.04 24.41 23.32
CA GLU A 317 3.35 25.50 24.03
C GLU A 317 3.13 25.24 25.52
N ASN A 318 2.81 23.99 25.88
CA ASN A 318 2.42 23.61 27.24
C ASN A 318 3.20 22.40 27.79
N MET A 319 4.22 21.92 27.07
CA MET A 319 4.99 20.73 27.47
C MET A 319 6.38 20.68 26.80
N ASP A 320 7.28 19.85 27.31
CA ASP A 320 8.54 19.54 26.62
C ASP A 320 8.41 18.26 25.77
N LEU A 321 9.44 17.98 24.97
CA LEU A 321 9.52 16.77 24.15
C LEU A 321 9.41 15.49 24.99
N LYS A 322 10.05 15.46 26.16
CA LYS A 322 9.99 14.30 27.06
C LYS A 322 8.56 13.99 27.47
N LYS A 323 7.78 15.00 27.84
CA LYS A 323 6.37 14.87 28.20
C LYS A 323 5.53 14.52 26.98
N TYR A 324 5.77 15.15 25.83
CA TYR A 324 5.11 14.83 24.56
C TYR A 324 5.24 13.33 24.22
N MET A 325 6.43 12.75 24.38
CA MET A 325 6.64 11.32 24.09
C MET A 325 5.82 10.39 25.00
N THR A 326 5.30 10.87 26.15
CA THR A 326 4.45 10.08 27.05
C THR A 326 2.95 10.21 26.79
N ILE A 327 2.51 11.14 25.94
CA ILE A 327 1.08 11.32 25.69
C ILE A 327 0.53 10.15 24.86
N ASN A 328 -0.78 9.92 24.97
CA ASN A 328 -1.49 8.95 24.15
C ASN A 328 -1.19 9.20 22.65
N LYS A 329 -0.76 8.16 21.94
CA LYS A 329 -0.39 8.21 20.52
C LYS A 329 -1.47 8.82 19.63
N ALA A 330 -2.75 8.61 19.93
CA ALA A 330 -3.87 9.24 19.22
C ALA A 330 -3.89 10.77 19.31
N ASN A 331 -3.22 11.36 20.31
CA ASN A 331 -3.14 12.80 20.51
C ASN A 331 -1.84 13.41 19.97
N ARG A 332 -0.90 12.61 19.46
CA ARG A 332 0.41 13.11 18.98
C ARG A 332 0.33 14.00 17.76
N GLY A 333 -0.74 13.89 16.97
CA GLY A 333 -1.01 14.82 15.86
C GLY A 333 -1.47 16.22 16.29
N LYS A 334 -1.97 16.42 17.52
CA LYS A 334 -2.61 17.67 17.94
C LYS A 334 -1.70 18.91 17.81
N PRO A 335 -0.42 18.86 18.19
CA PRO A 335 0.48 20.01 18.02
C PRO A 335 0.64 20.47 16.56
N LEU A 336 0.35 19.60 15.59
CA LEU A 336 0.49 19.89 14.17
C LEU A 336 -0.76 20.56 13.57
N SER A 337 -1.88 20.64 14.30
CA SER A 337 -3.20 21.05 13.77
C SER A 337 -3.24 22.40 13.05
N ASN A 338 -2.37 23.34 13.41
CA ASN A 338 -2.28 24.66 12.78
C ASN A 338 -1.26 24.72 11.61
N THR A 339 -0.64 23.60 11.27
CA THR A 339 0.38 23.49 10.21
C THR A 339 -0.06 22.41 9.22
N PRO A 340 -0.89 22.75 8.21
CA PRO A 340 -1.55 21.78 7.34
C PRO A 340 -0.59 20.78 6.68
N GLN A 341 0.58 21.23 6.25
CA GLN A 341 1.61 20.41 5.61
C GLN A 341 2.03 19.23 6.50
N PHE A 342 2.23 19.47 7.80
CA PHE A 342 2.57 18.41 8.76
C PHE A 342 1.34 17.70 9.31
N TYR A 343 0.20 18.40 9.45
CA TYR A 343 -1.03 17.78 9.95
C TYR A 343 -1.57 16.71 9.02
N GLU A 344 -1.26 16.75 7.72
CA GLU A 344 -1.65 15.74 6.73
C GLU A 344 -1.23 14.30 7.14
N PHE A 345 -0.15 14.15 7.90
CA PHE A 345 0.30 12.85 8.42
C PHE A 345 -0.55 12.33 9.59
N ALA A 346 -1.26 13.21 10.29
CA ALA A 346 -2.09 12.87 11.44
C ALA A 346 -3.59 13.05 11.16
N CYS A 347 -3.96 13.63 10.03
CA CYS A 347 -5.35 13.82 9.66
C CYS A 347 -5.99 12.46 9.37
N ASN A 348 -7.28 12.31 9.72
CA ASN A 348 -8.11 11.18 9.32
C ASN A 348 -7.63 9.78 9.77
N ILE A 349 -6.80 9.66 10.81
CA ILE A 349 -6.46 8.36 11.41
C ILE A 349 -7.47 7.96 12.50
N ASP A 350 -8.04 6.75 12.43
CA ASP A 350 -9.06 6.27 13.36
C ASP A 350 -8.41 5.52 14.55
N SER A 351 -8.29 6.22 15.68
CA SER A 351 -7.82 5.63 16.95
C SER A 351 -8.69 4.47 17.46
N THR A 352 -9.98 4.44 17.10
CA THR A 352 -10.88 3.32 17.42
C THR A 352 -10.50 2.08 16.65
N LEU A 353 -10.30 2.22 15.34
CA LEU A 353 -9.87 1.13 14.47
C LEU A 353 -8.49 0.63 14.89
N ARG A 354 -7.57 1.53 15.22
CA ARG A 354 -6.27 1.18 15.81
C ARG A 354 -6.41 0.30 17.03
N ASN A 355 -7.25 0.67 18.00
CA ASN A 355 -7.39 -0.11 19.24
C ASN A 355 -7.88 -1.53 18.96
N ALA A 356 -8.87 -1.67 18.08
CA ALA A 356 -9.39 -2.99 17.72
C ALA A 356 -8.36 -3.81 16.93
N SER A 357 -7.69 -3.20 15.95
CA SER A 357 -6.71 -3.85 15.09
C SER A 357 -5.45 -4.25 15.85
N HIS A 358 -4.86 -3.35 16.63
CA HIS A 358 -3.62 -3.59 17.37
C HIS A 358 -3.76 -4.65 18.48
N HIS A 359 -4.97 -4.87 18.99
CA HIS A 359 -5.26 -5.92 19.97
C HIS A 359 -5.95 -7.15 19.35
N GLY A 360 -6.10 -7.18 18.02
CA GLY A 360 -6.75 -8.29 17.30
C GLY A 360 -8.23 -8.50 17.66
N ALA A 361 -8.88 -7.49 18.26
CA ALA A 361 -10.26 -7.53 18.75
C ALA A 361 -11.28 -7.22 17.64
N MET A 362 -11.12 -7.88 16.50
CA MET A 362 -11.94 -7.71 15.30
C MET A 362 -12.35 -9.07 14.76
N ASN A 363 -13.59 -9.16 14.24
CA ASN A 363 -14.10 -10.37 13.62
C ASN A 363 -14.70 -10.04 12.25
N ILE A 364 -14.44 -10.88 11.25
CA ILE A 364 -15.07 -10.77 9.93
C ILE A 364 -16.20 -11.79 9.81
N ASN A 365 -17.35 -11.34 9.31
CA ASN A 365 -18.39 -12.22 8.82
C ASN A 365 -18.03 -12.61 7.37
N LYS A 366 -17.61 -13.86 7.18
CA LYS A 366 -17.15 -14.41 5.91
C LYS A 366 -18.15 -14.19 4.75
N HIS A 367 -19.43 -14.46 4.98
CA HIS A 367 -20.45 -14.35 3.94
C HIS A 367 -20.66 -12.91 3.45
N SER A 368 -20.69 -11.94 4.36
CA SER A 368 -20.93 -10.53 4.02
C SER A 368 -19.65 -9.74 3.73
N GLY A 369 -18.47 -10.25 4.12
CA GLY A 369 -17.21 -9.50 4.10
C GLY A 369 -17.17 -8.33 5.09
N ILE A 370 -18.09 -8.30 6.07
CA ILE A 370 -18.22 -7.21 7.04
C ILE A 370 -17.39 -7.53 8.29
N ILE A 371 -16.45 -6.64 8.59
CA ILE A 371 -15.72 -6.61 9.84
C ILE A 371 -16.59 -5.97 10.92
N SER A 372 -16.56 -6.54 12.11
CA SER A 372 -17.16 -6.01 13.33
C SER A 372 -16.12 -5.85 14.43
N TYR A 373 -16.19 -4.73 15.16
CA TYR A 373 -15.30 -4.41 16.27
C TYR A 373 -15.96 -3.43 17.24
N ARG A 374 -15.41 -3.28 18.44
CA ARG A 374 -15.96 -2.37 19.46
C ARG A 374 -15.09 -1.15 19.66
N SER A 375 -15.72 -0.02 19.93
CA SER A 375 -15.00 1.19 20.30
C SER A 375 -14.44 1.14 21.72
N GLY A 376 -13.25 1.72 21.91
CA GLY A 376 -12.69 1.93 23.25
C GLY A 376 -13.55 2.91 24.04
N GLY A 377 -13.78 2.62 25.33
CA GLY A 377 -14.58 3.46 26.23
C GLY A 377 -16.08 3.15 26.18
N THR A 378 -16.75 3.42 25.04
CA THR A 378 -18.22 3.24 24.96
C THR A 378 -18.68 1.81 24.70
N GLY A 379 -17.79 0.97 24.15
CA GLY A 379 -18.12 -0.41 23.77
C GLY A 379 -19.07 -0.53 22.57
N SER A 380 -19.37 0.58 21.88
CA SER A 380 -20.28 0.60 20.74
C SER A 380 -19.77 -0.30 19.62
N LEU A 381 -20.68 -1.09 19.03
CA LEU A 381 -20.37 -1.97 17.92
C LEU A 381 -20.23 -1.15 16.64
N LYS A 382 -19.04 -1.17 16.05
CA LYS A 382 -18.74 -0.62 14.73
C LYS A 382 -18.68 -1.74 13.70
N ARG A 383 -19.01 -1.39 12.45
CA ARG A 383 -18.95 -2.29 11.30
C ARG A 383 -18.30 -1.58 10.13
N MET A 384 -17.52 -2.30 9.34
CA MET A 384 -16.97 -1.81 8.08
C MET A 384 -16.74 -2.96 7.10
N PRO A 385 -16.88 -2.76 5.78
CA PRO A 385 -16.45 -3.74 4.79
C PRO A 385 -14.94 -4.00 4.85
N TYR A 386 -14.51 -5.21 4.50
CA TYR A 386 -13.09 -5.54 4.40
C TYR A 386 -12.34 -4.66 3.38
N SER A 387 -12.96 -4.33 2.25
CA SER A 387 -12.42 -3.38 1.26
C SER A 387 -12.12 -2.01 1.89
N LYS A 388 -13.01 -1.50 2.75
CA LYS A 388 -12.77 -0.26 3.49
C LYS A 388 -11.60 -0.39 4.47
N PHE A 389 -11.43 -1.52 5.14
CA PHE A 389 -10.29 -1.74 6.03
C PHE A 389 -8.95 -1.75 5.28
N LEU A 390 -8.90 -2.38 4.09
CA LEU A 390 -7.73 -2.34 3.22
C LEU A 390 -7.44 -0.91 2.74
N PHE A 391 -8.47 -0.17 2.35
CA PHE A 391 -8.35 1.23 1.93
C PHE A 391 -7.76 2.11 3.04
N GLU A 392 -8.29 2.02 4.27
CA GLU A 392 -7.77 2.76 5.43
C GLU A 392 -6.33 2.34 5.79
N SER A 393 -5.99 1.07 5.60
CA SER A 393 -4.62 0.56 5.78
C SER A 393 -3.65 1.16 4.77
N ASN A 394 -4.07 1.26 3.51
CA ASN A 394 -3.29 1.88 2.44
C ASN A 394 -3.11 3.40 2.64
N GLU A 395 -4.17 4.11 3.02
CA GLU A 395 -4.11 5.54 3.39
C GLU A 395 -3.05 5.79 4.48
N LEU A 396 -3.02 4.92 5.48
CA LEU A 396 -2.05 5.01 6.57
C LEU A 396 -0.63 4.68 6.10
N TYR A 397 -0.48 3.66 5.25
CA TYR A 397 0.79 3.25 4.67
C TYR A 397 1.43 4.34 3.78
N ILE A 398 0.64 5.03 2.95
CA ILE A 398 1.08 6.17 2.13
C ILE A 398 1.69 7.29 3.01
N ARG A 399 1.08 7.58 4.16
CA ARG A 399 1.61 8.57 5.12
C ARG A 399 2.93 8.10 5.75
N ILE A 400 3.04 6.81 6.07
CA ILE A 400 4.27 6.22 6.62
C ILE A 400 5.43 6.32 5.62
N ILE A 401 5.24 5.92 4.37
CA ILE A 401 6.32 5.99 3.37
C ILE A 401 6.66 7.43 3.00
N SER A 402 5.68 8.34 3.01
CA SER A 402 5.94 9.78 2.87
C SER A 402 6.82 10.31 4.02
N LEU A 403 6.59 9.84 5.25
CA LEU A 403 7.36 10.27 6.41
C LEU A 403 8.78 9.69 6.37
N LEU A 404 8.93 8.43 5.96
CA LEU A 404 10.23 7.82 5.67
C LEU A 404 11.01 8.67 4.66
N MET A 405 10.39 9.08 3.55
CA MET A 405 11.05 9.93 2.54
C MET A 405 11.53 11.27 3.13
N LEU A 406 10.74 11.92 3.98
CA LEU A 406 11.15 13.14 4.68
C LEU A 406 12.35 12.87 5.59
N GLU A 407 12.30 11.80 6.36
CA GLU A 407 13.36 11.40 7.29
C GLU A 407 14.67 11.00 6.58
N LEU A 408 14.58 10.43 5.37
CA LEU A 408 15.73 10.20 4.49
C LEU A 408 16.34 11.53 4.03
N ALA A 409 15.52 12.48 3.56
CA ALA A 409 15.99 13.79 3.10
C ALA A 409 16.51 14.71 4.23
N ILE A 410 16.13 14.44 5.49
CA ILE A 410 16.70 15.13 6.66
C ILE A 410 18.08 14.55 7.01
N ALA A 411 18.25 13.23 6.86
CA ALA A 411 19.44 12.52 7.31
C ALA A 411 20.62 12.54 6.32
N PHE A 412 20.31 12.51 5.02
CA PHE A 412 21.25 12.34 3.91
C PHE A 412 21.02 13.46 2.89
#